data_AF-A0A8K0DK97-F1
#
_entry.id   AF-A0A8K0DK97-F1
#
_cell.length_a   1.000
_cell.length_b   1.000
_cell.length_c   1.000
_cell.angle_alpha   90.00
_cell.angle_beta   90.00
_cell.angle_gamma   90.00
#
_symmetry.space_group_name_H-M   'P 1'
#
loop_
_entity.id
_entity.type
_entity.pdbx_description
1 polymer ?
#
loop_
_entity_poly.entity_id
_entity_poly.type
_entity_poly.pdbx_seq_one_letter_code
_entity_poly.pdbx_strand_id
1 'polypeptide(L)'
;MADISASSSNSNFTNSNISPITHLAQDHLFTILLLLPVDSILSFAMTCKRFRALTYSDTLWESLFRRDWGPKSVDALKSSNYNRHHHYHHHQQLPWMRLYKQVSQLDYVSCHKLSDPEGEIVLPNPRASHSLNFVSDCLVLFGGGCEGGRHLDDTWVAYLGNDFQRNLKWQKVNSGIPSGRFGHTCVVINDLLILFGGINDNGNRQNDTWVGKVAFHETLGITLSWRLLEVGPTSPPPRGAHAACCIDSRKMVIHGGIGLQGIRLGDTWVLELSENFCFGTWYEIVTNPSPPARSGHTLTCIGGMQTVLFGGRGLGYDVLNDVWLLDNYEGRLKWLQILYELQNIPEGVAIPRVGHSATHTLGDRLLIYGGEDSYRRRKDDFWLLDISAVRPTTVQQATPNSKGLFAKMWKRLKASSYKPKSRSFHRACADHSGRYLYVFGGMVDGLVQPVESSGLRFDRELFLMELVL
;
A
#
# COMPACT_ATOMS: atom_id res chain seq x y z
N MET A 1 -9.71 -78.85 -49.49
CA MET A 1 -8.30 -78.44 -49.41
C MET A 1 -8.05 -77.49 -50.56
N ALA A 2 -7.88 -76.20 -50.26
CA ALA A 2 -7.52 -75.06 -51.12
C ALA A 2 -8.19 -73.81 -50.52
N ASP A 3 -7.60 -72.63 -50.41
CA ASP A 3 -6.20 -72.20 -50.32
C ASP A 3 -6.30 -70.85 -49.60
N ILE A 4 -5.51 -70.64 -48.55
CA ILE A 4 -5.46 -69.36 -47.83
C ILE A 4 -4.35 -68.55 -48.47
N SER A 5 -4.72 -67.55 -49.26
CA SER A 5 -3.79 -66.53 -49.77
C SER A 5 -3.64 -65.40 -48.74
N ALA A 6 -2.43 -65.32 -48.18
CA ALA A 6 -1.96 -64.19 -47.41
C ALA A 6 -1.67 -63.00 -48.35
N SER A 7 -2.17 -61.81 -48.02
CA SER A 7 -1.63 -60.55 -48.52
C SER A 7 -1.13 -59.69 -47.37
N SER A 8 0.18 -59.66 -47.24
CA SER A 8 0.92 -58.77 -46.35
C SER A 8 0.94 -57.36 -46.93
N SER A 9 0.20 -56.42 -46.33
CA SER A 9 0.42 -54.99 -46.55
C SER A 9 1.25 -54.42 -45.40
N ASN A 10 2.54 -54.22 -45.68
CA ASN A 10 3.43 -53.36 -44.91
C ASN A 10 2.86 -51.94 -44.88
N SER A 11 2.24 -51.55 -43.76
CA SER A 11 2.06 -50.13 -43.43
C SER A 11 3.22 -49.69 -42.54
N ASN A 12 4.17 -48.99 -43.16
CA ASN A 12 5.17 -48.20 -42.46
C ASN A 12 4.46 -47.12 -41.64
N PHE A 13 4.18 -47.40 -40.37
CA PHE A 13 3.89 -46.36 -39.39
C PHE A 13 5.21 -45.69 -39.01
N THR A 14 5.59 -44.66 -39.78
CA THR A 14 6.57 -43.66 -39.32
C THR A 14 5.96 -42.94 -38.12
N ASN A 15 6.34 -43.42 -36.94
CA ASN A 15 5.89 -42.92 -35.66
C ASN A 15 6.60 -41.58 -35.37
N SER A 16 6.16 -40.50 -36.02
CA SER A 16 6.48 -39.13 -35.62
C SER A 16 5.30 -38.55 -34.85
N ASN A 17 4.97 -39.15 -33.69
CA ASN A 17 4.08 -38.53 -32.70
C ASN A 17 4.83 -37.38 -32.00
N ILE A 18 5.13 -36.34 -32.79
CA ILE A 18 5.60 -35.06 -32.27
C ILE A 18 4.34 -34.37 -31.73
N SER A 19 4.37 -34.07 -30.43
CA SER A 19 3.20 -33.50 -29.73
C SER A 19 2.70 -32.24 -30.46
N PRO A 20 1.38 -32.05 -30.66
CA PRO A 20 0.83 -30.88 -31.36
C PRO A 20 1.30 -29.55 -30.73
N ILE A 21 1.56 -29.55 -29.42
CA ILE A 21 2.01 -28.38 -28.67
C ILE A 21 3.40 -27.89 -29.10
N THR A 22 4.26 -28.77 -29.63
CA THR A 22 5.58 -28.38 -30.12
C THR A 22 5.54 -27.74 -31.51
N HIS A 23 4.36 -27.67 -32.16
CA HIS A 23 4.16 -26.96 -33.43
C HIS A 23 3.55 -25.56 -33.25
N LEU A 24 3.10 -25.19 -32.04
CA LEU A 24 2.63 -23.84 -31.79
C LEU A 24 3.73 -22.82 -32.06
N ALA A 25 3.35 -21.69 -32.65
CA ALA A 25 4.24 -20.55 -32.85
C ALA A 25 4.68 -19.96 -31.49
N GLN A 26 5.85 -19.32 -31.46
CA GLN A 26 6.47 -18.88 -30.20
C GLN A 26 5.65 -17.79 -29.49
N ASP A 27 5.02 -16.90 -30.25
CA ASP A 27 4.09 -15.87 -29.81
C ASP A 27 2.80 -16.44 -29.19
N HIS A 28 2.24 -17.51 -29.78
CA HIS A 28 1.10 -18.22 -29.20
C HIS A 28 1.49 -18.87 -27.86
N LEU A 29 2.66 -19.53 -27.81
CA LEU A 29 3.17 -20.11 -26.57
C LEU A 29 3.42 -19.04 -25.50
N PHE A 30 4.00 -17.91 -25.89
CA PHE A 30 4.23 -16.78 -24.99
C PHE A 30 2.91 -16.28 -24.39
N THR A 31 1.88 -16.09 -25.23
CA THR A 31 0.54 -15.67 -24.79
C THR A 31 -0.10 -16.68 -23.85
N ILE A 32 0.02 -17.98 -24.15
CA ILE A 32 -0.48 -19.05 -23.26
C ILE A 32 0.24 -19.01 -21.91
N LEU A 33 1.56 -18.86 -21.89
CA LEU A 33 2.34 -18.79 -20.65
C LEU A 33 1.91 -17.61 -19.78
N LEU A 34 1.57 -16.46 -20.37
CA LEU A 34 1.07 -15.30 -19.62
C LEU A 34 -0.29 -15.53 -18.94
N LEU A 35 -1.04 -16.54 -19.34
CA LEU A 35 -2.31 -16.91 -18.69
C LEU A 35 -2.10 -17.90 -17.53
N LEU A 36 -0.91 -18.48 -17.40
CA LEU A 36 -0.63 -19.51 -16.42
C LEU A 36 -0.09 -18.94 -15.09
N PRO A 37 -0.41 -19.57 -13.94
CA PRO A 37 0.31 -19.33 -12.70
C PRO A 37 1.80 -19.64 -12.84
N VAL A 38 2.64 -18.94 -12.07
CA VAL A 38 4.10 -19.09 -12.15
C VAL A 38 4.56 -20.53 -11.90
N ASP A 39 3.95 -21.24 -10.95
CA ASP A 39 4.30 -22.65 -10.68
C ASP A 39 4.04 -23.56 -11.89
N SER A 40 2.98 -23.28 -12.66
CA SER A 40 2.69 -23.99 -13.90
C SER A 40 3.70 -23.66 -14.99
N ILE A 41 4.14 -22.39 -15.09
CA ILE A 41 5.19 -21.96 -16.02
C ILE A 41 6.51 -22.67 -15.71
N LEU A 42 6.90 -22.73 -14.43
CA LEU A 42 8.10 -23.42 -13.98
C LEU A 42 8.02 -24.93 -14.23
N SER A 43 6.86 -25.54 -14.02
CA SER A 43 6.62 -26.95 -14.37
C SER A 43 6.73 -27.19 -15.88
N PHE A 44 6.18 -26.28 -16.69
CA PHE A 44 6.25 -26.34 -18.15
C PHE A 44 7.68 -26.23 -18.66
N ALA A 45 8.51 -25.40 -18.00
CA ALA A 45 9.94 -25.26 -18.30
C ALA A 45 10.71 -26.59 -18.23
N MET A 46 10.25 -27.52 -17.38
CA MET A 46 10.92 -28.81 -17.15
C MET A 46 10.64 -29.84 -18.24
N THR A 47 9.71 -29.57 -19.17
CA THR A 47 9.23 -30.58 -20.13
C THR A 47 10.11 -30.70 -21.38
N CYS A 48 10.64 -29.60 -21.94
CA CYS A 48 11.56 -29.65 -23.08
C CYS A 48 12.48 -28.42 -23.18
N LYS A 49 13.57 -28.54 -23.95
CA LYS A 49 14.56 -27.45 -24.15
C LYS A 49 13.94 -26.17 -24.73
N ARG A 50 12.99 -26.29 -25.66
CA ARG A 50 12.31 -25.15 -26.28
C ARG A 50 11.51 -24.35 -25.24
N PHE A 51 10.71 -25.05 -24.44
CA PHE A 51 9.93 -24.42 -23.37
C PHE A 51 10.81 -23.89 -22.25
N ARG A 52 11.90 -24.59 -21.91
CA ARG A 52 12.90 -24.06 -20.99
C ARG A 52 13.50 -22.74 -21.49
N ALA A 53 13.90 -22.65 -22.75
CA ALA A 53 14.46 -21.41 -23.31
C ALA A 53 13.45 -20.24 -23.24
N LEU A 54 12.18 -20.50 -23.58
CA LEU A 54 11.12 -19.50 -23.54
C LEU A 54 10.78 -19.05 -22.10
N THR A 55 10.66 -20.00 -21.18
CA THR A 55 10.28 -19.74 -19.78
C THR A 55 11.38 -19.08 -18.96
N TYR A 56 12.62 -19.08 -19.44
CA TYR A 56 13.75 -18.38 -18.82
C TYR A 56 14.10 -17.07 -19.54
N SER A 57 13.31 -16.60 -20.51
CA SER A 57 13.58 -15.32 -21.17
C SER A 57 13.19 -14.14 -20.29
N ASP A 58 14.05 -13.11 -20.24
CA ASP A 58 13.77 -11.88 -19.50
C ASP A 58 12.50 -11.18 -20.00
N THR A 59 12.17 -11.30 -21.29
CA THR A 59 10.94 -10.75 -21.87
C THR A 59 9.68 -11.36 -21.28
N LEU A 60 9.67 -12.67 -21.02
CA LEU A 60 8.53 -13.33 -20.37
C LEU A 60 8.42 -12.86 -18.93
N TRP A 61 9.53 -12.85 -18.19
CA TRP A 61 9.51 -12.46 -16.78
C TRP A 61 9.20 -10.99 -16.57
N GLU A 62 9.62 -10.09 -17.47
CA GLU A 62 9.15 -8.70 -17.47
C GLU A 62 7.63 -8.64 -17.64
N SER A 63 7.10 -9.42 -18.58
CA SER A 63 5.66 -9.45 -18.87
C SER A 63 4.85 -10.04 -17.71
N LEU A 64 5.38 -11.08 -17.04
CA LEU A 64 4.80 -11.64 -15.82
C LEU A 64 4.83 -10.64 -14.66
N PHE A 65 5.95 -9.93 -14.49
CA PHE A 65 6.07 -8.87 -13.49
C PHE A 65 5.06 -7.75 -13.73
N ARG A 66 4.89 -7.33 -15.00
CA ARG A 66 3.89 -6.33 -15.40
C ARG A 66 2.46 -6.81 -15.16
N ARG A 67 2.18 -8.08 -15.46
CA ARG A 67 0.88 -8.73 -15.22
C ARG A 67 0.54 -8.76 -13.73
N ASP A 68 1.49 -9.19 -12.91
CA ASP A 68 1.24 -9.48 -11.49
C ASP A 68 1.31 -8.24 -10.61
N TRP A 69 2.22 -7.31 -10.90
CA TRP A 69 2.51 -6.15 -10.03
C TRP A 69 2.40 -4.79 -10.73
N GLY A 70 1.85 -4.79 -11.94
CA GLY A 70 1.44 -3.60 -12.67
C GLY A 70 2.57 -2.89 -13.45
N PRO A 71 2.20 -2.10 -14.47
CA PRO A 71 3.15 -1.40 -15.34
C PRO A 71 3.95 -0.32 -14.61
N LYS A 72 3.31 0.43 -13.69
CA LYS A 72 3.96 1.52 -12.95
C LYS A 72 5.19 1.04 -12.18
N SER A 73 5.09 -0.10 -11.51
CA SER A 73 6.19 -0.74 -10.77
C SER A 73 7.36 -1.11 -11.68
N VAL A 74 7.06 -1.71 -12.84
CA VAL A 74 8.06 -2.11 -13.84
C VAL A 74 8.80 -0.89 -14.40
N ASP A 75 8.05 0.13 -14.78
CA ASP A 75 8.59 1.32 -15.42
C ASP A 75 9.45 2.12 -14.41
N ALA A 76 9.02 2.21 -13.14
CA ALA A 76 9.81 2.82 -12.07
C ALA A 76 11.12 2.05 -11.79
N LEU A 77 11.09 0.71 -11.77
CA LEU A 77 12.29 -0.11 -11.60
C LEU A 77 13.29 0.09 -12.76
N LYS A 78 12.80 0.16 -14.00
CA LYS A 78 13.64 0.44 -15.18
C LYS A 78 14.32 1.80 -15.08
N SER A 79 13.57 2.85 -14.73
CA SER A 79 14.10 4.20 -14.55
C SER A 79 15.16 4.25 -13.45
N SER A 80 14.94 3.56 -12.33
CA SER A 80 15.94 3.50 -11.24
C SER A 80 17.24 2.80 -11.65
N ASN A 81 17.17 1.80 -12.53
CA ASN A 81 18.35 1.09 -13.03
C ASN A 81 19.15 1.94 -14.02
N TYR A 82 18.45 2.69 -14.87
CA TYR A 82 19.08 3.61 -15.82
C TYR A 82 19.96 4.64 -15.10
N ASN A 83 19.45 5.22 -14.01
CA ASN A 83 20.17 6.24 -13.24
C ASN A 83 21.43 5.70 -12.54
N ARG A 84 21.43 4.43 -12.09
CA ARG A 84 22.63 3.79 -11.51
C ARG A 84 23.76 3.57 -12.51
N HIS A 85 23.44 3.43 -13.80
CA HIS A 85 24.41 3.07 -14.84
C HIS A 85 24.83 4.26 -15.72
N HIS A 86 24.48 5.50 -15.37
CA HIS A 86 24.96 6.71 -16.06
C HIS A 86 26.50 6.88 -16.09
N HIS A 87 27.27 6.00 -15.43
CA HIS A 87 28.74 5.95 -15.53
C HIS A 87 29.30 4.88 -16.48
N TYR A 88 28.48 4.01 -17.08
CA TYR A 88 28.94 3.04 -18.08
C TYR A 88 27.88 2.80 -19.17
N HIS A 89 28.26 2.98 -20.44
CA HIS A 89 27.43 2.90 -21.65
C HIS A 89 26.82 1.51 -21.99
N HIS A 90 26.64 0.61 -21.02
CA HIS A 90 25.93 -0.65 -21.24
C HIS A 90 24.55 -0.63 -20.58
N HIS A 91 23.52 -0.54 -21.42
CA HIS A 91 22.14 -0.86 -21.08
C HIS A 91 22.02 -2.34 -20.66
N GLN A 92 22.38 -2.67 -19.42
CA GLN A 92 22.12 -4.00 -18.89
C GLN A 92 20.61 -4.16 -18.68
N GLN A 93 20.03 -5.16 -19.36
CA GLN A 93 18.68 -5.60 -19.09
C GLN A 93 18.58 -6.06 -17.63
N LEU A 94 17.47 -5.70 -16.98
CA LEU A 94 17.20 -6.15 -15.61
C LEU A 94 17.00 -7.67 -15.59
N PRO A 95 17.55 -8.38 -14.59
CA PRO A 95 17.37 -9.83 -14.46
C PRO A 95 15.98 -10.14 -13.89
N TRP A 96 14.94 -10.06 -14.72
CA TRP A 96 13.54 -10.04 -14.30
C TRP A 96 13.13 -11.29 -13.52
N MET A 97 13.61 -12.47 -13.91
CA MET A 97 13.34 -13.71 -13.19
C MET A 97 13.88 -13.68 -11.76
N ARG A 98 15.09 -13.11 -11.58
CA ARG A 98 15.72 -12.98 -10.26
C ARG A 98 14.94 -11.99 -9.41
N LEU A 99 14.58 -10.83 -9.97
CA LEU A 99 13.77 -9.82 -9.30
C LEU A 99 12.41 -10.36 -8.89
N TYR A 100 11.75 -11.11 -9.78
CA TYR A 100 10.47 -11.76 -9.47
C TYR A 100 10.61 -12.66 -8.25
N LYS A 101 11.61 -13.55 -8.24
CA LYS A 101 11.89 -14.42 -7.10
C LYS A 101 12.16 -13.62 -5.81
N GLN A 102 12.95 -12.56 -5.89
CA GLN A 102 13.31 -11.71 -4.75
C GLN A 102 12.07 -11.00 -4.16
N VAL A 103 11.21 -10.45 -5.02
CA VAL A 103 9.92 -9.88 -4.58
C VAL A 103 9.06 -10.96 -3.93
N SER A 104 8.83 -12.11 -4.58
CA SER A 104 8.02 -13.17 -4.01
C SER A 104 8.52 -13.67 -2.65
N GLN A 105 9.85 -13.69 -2.45
CA GLN A 105 10.50 -14.22 -1.24
C GLN A 105 10.89 -13.14 -0.21
N LEU A 106 10.46 -11.88 -0.39
CA LEU A 106 10.84 -10.74 0.45
C LEU A 106 10.83 -11.05 1.96
N ASP A 107 12.00 -10.94 2.60
CA ASP A 107 12.23 -11.29 4.02
C ASP A 107 12.79 -10.11 4.84
N TYR A 108 13.27 -9.07 4.15
CA TYR A 108 14.03 -7.98 4.77
C TYR A 108 13.58 -6.61 4.27
N VAL A 109 13.64 -5.64 5.17
CA VAL A 109 13.63 -4.20 4.86
C VAL A 109 14.95 -3.59 5.33
N SER A 110 15.54 -2.74 4.49
CA SER A 110 16.66 -1.90 4.92
C SER A 110 16.10 -0.54 5.29
N CYS A 111 16.38 -0.10 6.52
CA CYS A 111 15.97 1.23 6.96
C CYS A 111 17.14 2.21 6.85
N HIS A 112 16.86 3.41 6.37
CA HIS A 112 17.81 4.49 6.23
C HIS A 112 17.22 5.75 6.85
N LYS A 113 17.88 6.28 7.88
CA LYS A 113 17.49 7.59 8.40
C LYS A 113 17.77 8.63 7.32
N LEU A 114 16.74 9.41 6.97
CA LEU A 114 16.89 10.53 6.06
C LEU A 114 17.13 11.76 6.93
N SER A 115 18.39 12.13 7.06
CA SER A 115 18.82 13.36 7.72
C SER A 115 19.38 14.33 6.69
N ASP A 116 19.15 15.61 6.92
CA ASP A 116 19.81 16.67 6.16
C ASP A 116 21.32 16.62 6.42
N PRO A 117 22.17 16.47 5.38
CA PRO A 117 23.63 16.45 5.53
C PRO A 117 24.22 17.80 5.95
N GLU A 118 23.53 18.91 5.66
CA GLU A 118 24.12 20.27 5.74
C GLU A 118 23.71 21.04 7.01
N GLY A 119 22.69 20.58 7.75
CA GLY A 119 22.33 21.11 9.07
C GLY A 119 21.77 22.54 9.10
N GLU A 120 21.64 23.19 7.93
CA GLU A 120 21.15 24.57 7.78
C GLU A 120 19.66 24.68 7.38
N ILE A 121 18.93 23.55 7.26
CA ILE A 121 17.57 23.55 6.69
C ILE A 121 16.46 23.52 7.74
N VAL A 122 15.36 24.22 7.42
CA VAL A 122 14.10 24.22 8.19
C VAL A 122 13.40 22.87 8.04
N LEU A 123 13.17 22.18 9.16
CA LEU A 123 12.49 20.89 9.20
C LEU A 123 11.03 21.04 9.66
N PRO A 124 10.12 20.16 9.21
CA PRO A 124 8.78 20.12 9.76
C PRO A 124 8.81 19.84 11.27
N ASN A 125 7.91 20.51 11.99
CA ASN A 125 7.74 20.29 13.43
C ASN A 125 7.36 18.83 13.75
N PRO A 126 7.72 18.32 14.95
CA PRO A 126 7.31 17.01 15.42
C PRO A 126 5.79 16.95 15.52
N ARG A 127 5.20 15.87 15.01
CA ARG A 127 3.75 15.78 14.85
C ARG A 127 3.25 14.36 14.72
N ALA A 128 1.99 14.13 15.06
CA ALA A 128 1.29 12.86 14.87
C ALA A 128 -0.09 13.07 14.25
N SER A 129 -0.69 12.02 13.70
CA SER A 129 -2.00 12.06 13.04
C SER A 129 -2.08 13.11 11.91
N HIS A 130 -0.95 13.39 11.26
CA HIS A 130 -0.84 14.20 10.05
C HIS A 130 -1.19 13.35 8.81
N SER A 131 -1.09 13.94 7.63
CA SER A 131 -1.02 13.22 6.35
C SER A 131 0.37 13.33 5.73
N LEU A 132 0.89 12.23 5.20
CA LEU A 132 2.09 12.19 4.37
C LEU A 132 1.73 11.46 3.08
N ASN A 133 1.93 12.11 1.94
CA ASN A 133 1.56 11.58 0.63
C ASN A 133 2.72 11.71 -0.33
N PHE A 134 2.84 10.79 -1.28
CA PHE A 134 3.76 10.90 -2.41
C PHE A 134 2.95 11.19 -3.67
N VAL A 135 3.15 12.37 -4.27
CA VAL A 135 2.39 12.85 -5.43
C VAL A 135 3.29 13.74 -6.30
N SER A 136 3.26 13.56 -7.62
CA SER A 136 4.10 14.32 -8.57
C SER A 136 5.59 14.37 -8.14
N ASP A 137 6.14 13.21 -7.78
CA ASP A 137 7.51 13.00 -7.29
C ASP A 137 7.90 13.82 -6.04
N CYS A 138 6.91 14.31 -5.30
CA CYS A 138 7.07 15.05 -4.07
C CYS A 138 6.48 14.29 -2.88
N LEU A 139 7.16 14.37 -1.73
CA LEU A 139 6.50 14.15 -0.45
C LEU A 139 5.74 15.40 -0.05
N VAL A 140 4.46 15.25 0.27
CA VAL A 140 3.61 16.33 0.77
C VAL A 140 3.11 15.97 2.17
N LEU A 141 3.48 16.79 3.15
CA LEU A 141 3.11 16.67 4.54
C LEU A 141 2.16 17.81 4.91
N PHE A 142 1.02 17.49 5.51
CA PHE A 142 0.04 18.48 5.95
C PHE A 142 -0.52 18.16 7.34
N GLY A 143 -0.62 19.21 8.15
CA GLY A 143 -1.27 19.23 9.45
C GLY A 143 -0.68 18.28 10.49
N GLY A 144 -1.54 17.77 11.38
CA GLY A 144 -1.19 16.93 12.53
C GLY A 144 -1.21 17.68 13.86
N GLY A 145 -1.32 16.93 14.94
CA GLY A 145 -1.19 17.47 16.30
C GLY A 145 0.29 17.57 16.70
N CYS A 146 0.64 18.60 17.45
CA CYS A 146 1.98 18.81 17.98
C CYS A 146 1.98 19.11 19.49
N GLU A 147 3.17 19.28 20.04
CA GLU A 147 3.36 19.70 21.42
C GLU A 147 2.67 21.05 21.69
N GLY A 148 2.15 21.23 22.90
CA GLY A 148 1.31 22.38 23.26
C GLY A 148 -0.17 22.28 22.82
N GLY A 149 -0.58 21.17 22.22
CA GLY A 149 -1.99 20.91 21.88
C GLY A 149 -2.51 21.63 20.64
N ARG A 150 -1.64 22.27 19.87
CA ARG A 150 -2.00 22.87 18.58
C ARG A 150 -2.11 21.82 17.48
N HIS A 151 -2.99 22.08 16.53
CA HIS A 151 -3.13 21.35 15.29
C HIS A 151 -2.60 22.21 14.16
N LEU A 152 -1.61 21.67 13.46
CA LEU A 152 -0.87 22.39 12.45
C LEU A 152 -1.72 22.57 11.19
N ASP A 153 -1.50 23.68 10.51
CA ASP A 153 -2.05 24.07 9.19
C ASP A 153 -0.93 24.21 8.14
N ASP A 154 0.31 23.90 8.52
CA ASP A 154 1.44 24.01 7.63
C ASP A 154 1.49 22.87 6.60
N THR A 155 1.91 23.25 5.39
CA THR A 155 2.24 22.32 4.32
C THR A 155 3.75 22.30 4.11
N TRP A 156 4.31 21.10 4.05
CA TRP A 156 5.70 20.88 3.68
C TRP A 156 5.78 20.02 2.45
N VAL A 157 6.69 20.37 1.55
CA VAL A 157 6.94 19.64 0.32
C VAL A 157 8.41 19.32 0.20
N ALA A 158 8.74 18.11 -0.26
CA ALA A 158 10.10 17.74 -0.59
C ALA A 158 10.12 16.99 -1.93
N TYR A 159 10.81 17.55 -2.91
CA TYR A 159 11.01 16.89 -4.21
C TYR A 159 12.06 15.79 -4.08
N LEU A 160 11.71 14.60 -4.55
CA LEU A 160 12.61 13.44 -4.54
C LEU A 160 13.27 13.21 -5.91
N GLY A 161 12.64 13.69 -6.98
CA GLY A 161 13.14 13.56 -8.34
C GLY A 161 13.52 12.13 -8.71
N ASN A 162 14.48 12.00 -9.63
CA ASN A 162 14.96 10.72 -10.16
C ASN A 162 16.07 10.08 -9.29
N ASP A 163 16.63 10.81 -8.32
CA ASP A 163 17.73 10.38 -7.44
C ASP A 163 17.19 10.02 -6.04
N PHE A 164 16.33 9.00 -6.02
CA PHE A 164 15.51 8.50 -4.90
C PHE A 164 16.23 8.14 -3.58
N GLN A 165 17.48 8.52 -3.34
CA GLN A 165 18.24 7.93 -2.25
C GLN A 165 18.95 8.83 -1.25
N ARG A 166 19.25 10.14 -1.42
CA ARG A 166 20.17 10.77 -0.44
C ARG A 166 19.91 12.19 0.04
N ASN A 167 19.37 13.11 -0.78
CA ASN A 167 19.29 14.52 -0.39
C ASN A 167 17.86 15.03 -0.41
N LEU A 168 17.12 14.75 0.67
CA LEU A 168 15.77 15.28 0.85
C LEU A 168 15.86 16.67 1.48
N LYS A 169 15.32 17.68 0.79
CA LYS A 169 15.19 19.05 1.31
C LYS A 169 13.72 19.41 1.46
N TRP A 170 13.30 19.62 2.71
CA TRP A 170 11.96 20.09 3.02
C TRP A 170 11.83 21.59 2.70
N GLN A 171 10.75 21.95 2.03
CA GLN A 171 10.33 23.32 1.81
C GLN A 171 8.97 23.53 2.46
N LYS A 172 8.86 24.53 3.34
CA LYS A 172 7.56 24.99 3.82
C LYS A 172 6.91 25.80 2.72
N VAL A 173 5.71 25.41 2.29
CA VAL A 173 4.95 26.13 1.26
C VAL A 173 3.76 26.82 1.90
N ASN A 174 3.47 28.04 1.45
CA ASN A 174 2.29 28.76 1.91
C ASN A 174 1.06 28.31 1.11
N SER A 175 0.30 27.39 1.70
CA SER A 175 -0.94 26.90 1.10
C SER A 175 -2.20 27.64 1.59
N GLY A 176 -2.09 28.41 2.68
CA GLY A 176 -3.13 29.26 3.29
C GLY A 176 -4.33 28.55 3.92
N ILE A 177 -4.85 27.53 3.25
CA ILE A 177 -5.97 26.66 3.62
C ILE A 177 -5.56 25.21 3.31
N PRO A 178 -6.25 24.17 3.81
CA PRO A 178 -7.30 24.16 4.84
C PRO A 178 -6.80 24.61 6.21
N SER A 179 -7.73 24.84 7.16
CA SER A 179 -7.40 25.13 8.56
C SER A 179 -6.67 23.98 9.25
N GLY A 180 -5.94 24.31 10.32
CA GLY A 180 -5.13 23.37 11.07
C GLY A 180 -5.94 22.24 11.68
N ARG A 181 -5.46 21.01 11.50
CA ARG A 181 -6.22 19.80 11.86
C ARG A 181 -5.35 18.57 12.03
N PHE A 182 -5.87 17.59 12.76
CA PHE A 182 -5.29 16.25 12.88
C PHE A 182 -6.35 15.17 12.69
N GLY A 183 -5.89 13.95 12.42
CA GLY A 183 -6.77 12.79 12.23
C GLY A 183 -7.65 12.91 10.98
N HIS A 184 -7.34 13.84 10.07
CA HIS A 184 -7.88 13.85 8.72
C HIS A 184 -7.30 12.69 7.92
N THR A 185 -7.92 12.41 6.78
CA THR A 185 -7.32 11.59 5.74
C THR A 185 -6.97 12.47 4.55
N CYS A 186 -5.92 12.08 3.84
CA CYS A 186 -5.55 12.65 2.56
C CYS A 186 -5.18 11.49 1.65
N VAL A 187 -5.78 11.44 0.47
CA VAL A 187 -5.65 10.35 -0.49
C VAL A 187 -5.16 10.93 -1.81
N VAL A 188 -4.23 10.24 -2.47
CA VAL A 188 -3.80 10.61 -3.83
C VAL A 188 -4.71 9.96 -4.85
N ILE A 189 -5.35 10.77 -5.70
CA ILE A 189 -6.11 10.31 -6.87
C ILE A 189 -5.52 10.99 -8.11
N ASN A 190 -4.90 10.21 -8.98
CA ASN A 190 -4.03 10.69 -10.05
C ASN A 190 -2.92 11.60 -9.46
N ASP A 191 -2.85 12.86 -9.91
CA ASP A 191 -1.88 13.86 -9.42
C ASP A 191 -2.51 14.86 -8.43
N LEU A 192 -3.64 14.49 -7.82
CA LEU A 192 -4.38 15.34 -6.88
C LEU A 192 -4.40 14.74 -5.48
N LEU A 193 -4.32 15.62 -4.49
CA LEU A 193 -4.52 15.30 -3.09
C LEU A 193 -5.98 15.56 -2.72
N ILE A 194 -6.67 14.56 -2.18
CA ILE A 194 -8.05 14.69 -1.70
C ILE A 194 -8.05 14.58 -0.19
N LEU A 195 -8.34 15.68 0.51
CA LEU A 195 -8.36 15.74 1.97
C LEU A 195 -9.81 15.74 2.47
N PHE A 196 -10.09 14.94 3.51
CA PHE A 196 -11.40 14.89 4.15
C PHE A 196 -11.31 14.92 5.68
N GLY A 197 -12.16 15.76 6.27
CA GLY A 197 -12.43 15.80 7.71
C GLY A 197 -11.24 16.18 8.58
N GLY A 198 -11.15 15.57 9.77
CA GLY A 198 -10.18 15.90 10.81
C GLY A 198 -10.80 16.71 11.95
N ILE A 199 -9.97 17.04 12.94
CA ILE A 199 -10.35 17.82 14.13
C ILE A 199 -9.42 19.03 14.22
N ASN A 200 -9.98 20.22 14.40
CA ASN A 200 -9.21 21.47 14.52
C ASN A 200 -8.91 21.85 15.98
N ASP A 201 -8.24 22.99 16.18
CA ASP A 201 -7.87 23.56 17.49
C ASP A 201 -9.03 23.74 18.48
N ASN A 202 -10.23 24.00 17.96
CA ASN A 202 -11.42 24.15 18.80
C ASN A 202 -12.07 22.81 19.17
N GLY A 203 -11.47 21.69 18.75
CA GLY A 203 -12.06 20.36 18.87
C GLY A 203 -13.22 20.12 17.89
N ASN A 204 -13.46 21.02 16.94
CA ASN A 204 -14.54 20.86 15.98
C ASN A 204 -14.14 19.83 14.92
N ARG A 205 -14.92 18.76 14.81
CA ARG A 205 -14.79 17.78 13.73
C ARG A 205 -15.22 18.45 12.43
N GLN A 206 -14.51 18.17 11.36
CA GLN A 206 -14.80 18.69 10.02
C GLN A 206 -15.38 17.58 9.13
N ASN A 207 -16.15 17.97 8.11
CA ASN A 207 -16.61 17.13 6.99
C ASN A 207 -16.38 17.83 5.64
N ASP A 208 -15.53 18.84 5.61
CA ASP A 208 -15.11 19.51 4.38
C ASP A 208 -14.23 18.56 3.54
N THR A 209 -14.33 18.72 2.21
CA THR A 209 -13.53 17.97 1.24
C THR A 209 -12.69 18.95 0.44
N TRP A 210 -11.38 18.74 0.33
CA TRP A 210 -10.46 19.64 -0.37
C TRP A 210 -9.69 18.91 -1.47
N VAL A 211 -9.45 19.60 -2.57
CA VAL A 211 -8.56 19.15 -3.66
C VAL A 211 -7.29 19.99 -3.64
N GLY A 212 -6.15 19.31 -3.50
CA GLY A 212 -4.82 19.90 -3.52
C GLY A 212 -4.09 19.55 -4.81
N LYS A 213 -3.39 20.52 -5.41
CA LYS A 213 -2.56 20.32 -6.60
C LYS A 213 -1.16 20.85 -6.36
N VAL A 214 -0.16 20.00 -6.62
CA VAL A 214 1.26 20.38 -6.65
C VAL A 214 1.58 20.95 -8.04
N ALA A 215 2.31 22.05 -8.08
CA ALA A 215 2.80 22.64 -9.32
C ALA A 215 4.27 23.06 -9.20
N PHE A 216 4.97 23.00 -10.31
CA PHE A 216 6.37 23.43 -10.44
C PHE A 216 6.40 24.73 -11.23
N HIS A 217 6.96 25.77 -10.63
CA HIS A 217 7.14 27.07 -11.25
C HIS A 217 8.63 27.40 -11.29
N GLU A 218 9.09 27.95 -12.41
CA GLU A 218 10.51 28.33 -12.59
C GLU A 218 10.99 29.34 -11.53
N THR A 219 10.13 30.27 -11.12
CA THR A 219 10.47 31.37 -10.20
C THR A 219 10.08 31.12 -8.75
N LEU A 220 8.96 30.44 -8.51
CA LEU A 220 8.40 30.20 -7.17
C LEU A 220 8.79 28.82 -6.59
N GLY A 221 9.45 27.98 -7.39
CA GLY A 221 9.72 26.60 -7.03
C GLY A 221 8.44 25.78 -6.94
N ILE A 222 8.37 24.88 -5.95
CA ILE A 222 7.23 24.00 -5.75
C ILE A 222 6.14 24.74 -4.99
N THR A 223 4.93 24.73 -5.53
CA THR A 223 3.73 25.29 -4.88
C THR A 223 2.69 24.20 -4.65
N LEU A 224 1.86 24.41 -3.63
CA LEU A 224 0.67 23.61 -3.38
C LEU A 224 -0.52 24.56 -3.23
N SER A 225 -1.55 24.36 -4.06
CA SER A 225 -2.82 25.07 -3.92
C SER A 225 -3.92 24.12 -3.53
N TRP A 226 -4.76 24.55 -2.59
CA TRP A 226 -5.96 23.84 -2.19
C TRP A 226 -7.20 24.59 -2.68
N ARG A 227 -8.22 23.82 -3.07
CA ARG A 227 -9.56 24.33 -3.38
C ARG A 227 -10.59 23.49 -2.64
N LEU A 228 -11.58 24.14 -2.05
CA LEU A 228 -12.73 23.45 -1.46
C LEU A 228 -13.48 22.75 -2.59
N LEU A 229 -13.68 21.44 -2.46
CA LEU A 229 -14.43 20.66 -3.42
C LEU A 229 -15.91 20.96 -3.21
N GLU A 230 -16.62 21.31 -4.29
CA GLU A 230 -18.07 21.34 -4.26
C GLU A 230 -18.60 19.92 -4.16
N VAL A 231 -19.37 19.64 -3.12
CA VAL A 231 -19.97 18.32 -2.90
C VAL A 231 -21.49 18.42 -2.88
N GLY A 232 -22.15 17.33 -3.26
CA GLY A 232 -23.60 17.21 -3.19
C GLY A 232 -24.17 17.41 -1.77
N PRO A 233 -25.51 17.44 -1.61
CA PRO A 233 -26.16 17.70 -0.32
C PRO A 233 -25.93 16.60 0.72
N THR A 234 -25.62 15.38 0.27
CA THR A 234 -25.30 14.24 1.13
C THR A 234 -23.79 14.21 1.37
N SER A 235 -23.37 14.11 2.62
CA SER A 235 -21.96 13.97 2.99
C SER A 235 -21.81 13.13 4.27
N PRO A 236 -20.64 12.50 4.48
CA PRO A 236 -20.39 11.79 5.73
C PRO A 236 -20.42 12.78 6.91
N PRO A 237 -20.91 12.38 8.10
CA PRO A 237 -20.87 13.24 9.27
C PRO A 237 -19.43 13.67 9.63
N PRO A 238 -19.27 14.85 10.27
CA PRO A 238 -17.96 15.35 10.69
C PRO A 238 -17.21 14.36 11.57
N ARG A 239 -15.95 14.09 11.22
CA ARG A 239 -15.17 13.03 11.86
C ARG A 239 -13.66 13.25 11.81
N GLY A 240 -12.95 12.65 12.76
CA GLY A 240 -11.49 12.49 12.75
C GLY A 240 -11.08 11.04 13.02
N ALA A 241 -9.80 10.72 12.85
CA ALA A 241 -9.22 9.38 13.07
C ALA A 241 -9.92 8.24 12.31
N HIS A 242 -10.55 8.57 11.18
CA HIS A 242 -11.06 7.61 10.20
C HIS A 242 -9.92 7.16 9.27
N ALA A 243 -10.16 6.15 8.46
CA ALA A 243 -9.23 5.73 7.41
C ALA A 243 -9.85 5.96 6.03
N ALA A 244 -8.99 6.11 5.03
CA ALA A 244 -9.39 6.31 3.65
C ALA A 244 -8.35 5.74 2.69
N CYS A 245 -8.79 5.35 1.50
CA CYS A 245 -7.89 5.03 0.38
C CYS A 245 -8.55 5.31 -0.97
N CYS A 246 -7.70 5.43 -1.99
CA CYS A 246 -8.10 5.51 -3.39
C CYS A 246 -8.55 4.11 -3.84
N ILE A 247 -9.72 4.00 -4.47
CA ILE A 247 -10.27 2.72 -4.96
C ILE A 247 -10.44 2.71 -6.49
N ASP A 248 -10.35 3.88 -7.13
CA ASP A 248 -10.39 4.07 -8.58
C ASP A 248 -9.77 5.44 -8.92
N SER A 249 -9.47 5.65 -10.20
CA SER A 249 -9.07 6.91 -10.84
C SER A 249 -9.89 8.16 -10.48
N ARG A 250 -11.10 7.99 -9.94
CA ARG A 250 -11.98 9.09 -9.47
C ARG A 250 -12.70 8.79 -8.16
N LYS A 251 -12.34 7.71 -7.46
CA LYS A 251 -13.07 7.27 -6.26
C LYS A 251 -12.15 7.08 -5.08
N MET A 252 -12.60 7.56 -3.92
CA MET A 252 -12.03 7.17 -2.63
C MET A 252 -13.12 6.63 -1.73
N VAL A 253 -12.72 5.75 -0.82
CA VAL A 253 -13.57 5.24 0.25
C VAL A 253 -13.05 5.75 1.60
N ILE A 254 -13.97 6.00 2.53
CA ILE A 254 -13.66 6.22 3.95
C ILE A 254 -14.43 5.20 4.80
N HIS A 255 -13.87 4.83 5.95
CA HIS A 255 -14.55 4.02 6.95
C HIS A 255 -14.30 4.53 8.37
N GLY A 256 -15.36 4.49 9.17
CA GLY A 256 -15.33 4.71 10.61
C GLY A 256 -14.81 6.08 11.04
N GLY A 257 -14.03 6.09 12.12
CA GLY A 257 -13.51 7.29 12.78
C GLY A 257 -14.24 7.65 14.06
N ILE A 258 -14.04 8.89 14.51
CA ILE A 258 -14.64 9.48 15.70
C ILE A 258 -15.45 10.69 15.26
N GLY A 259 -16.76 10.62 15.43
CA GLY A 259 -17.70 11.68 15.10
C GLY A 259 -17.86 12.72 16.20
N LEU A 260 -19.05 13.33 16.21
CA LEU A 260 -19.48 14.25 17.26
C LEU A 260 -19.60 13.51 18.61
N GLN A 261 -19.44 14.26 19.70
CA GLN A 261 -19.47 13.74 21.09
C GLN A 261 -18.49 12.58 21.38
N GLY A 262 -17.50 12.33 20.51
CA GLY A 262 -16.54 11.25 20.68
C GLY A 262 -17.04 9.86 20.28
N ILE A 263 -18.21 9.76 19.65
CA ILE A 263 -18.80 8.49 19.21
C ILE A 263 -17.95 7.89 18.09
N ARG A 264 -17.56 6.61 18.21
CA ARG A 264 -16.91 5.89 17.11
C ARG A 264 -17.94 5.51 16.06
N LEU A 265 -17.59 5.74 14.80
CA LEU A 265 -18.41 5.43 13.64
C LEU A 265 -17.95 4.12 13.00
N GLY A 266 -18.86 3.43 12.31
CA GLY A 266 -18.60 2.21 11.53
C GLY A 266 -19.25 2.23 10.15
N ASP A 267 -19.66 3.42 9.71
CA ASP A 267 -20.21 3.66 8.37
C ASP A 267 -19.10 3.69 7.32
N THR A 268 -19.47 3.37 6.09
CA THR A 268 -18.57 3.37 4.93
C THR A 268 -19.13 4.31 3.87
N TRP A 269 -18.32 5.25 3.40
CA TRP A 269 -18.74 6.23 2.41
C TRP A 269 -17.78 6.24 1.23
N VAL A 270 -18.31 6.44 0.03
CA VAL A 270 -17.51 6.64 -1.17
C VAL A 270 -17.76 8.03 -1.72
N LEU A 271 -16.65 8.71 -2.07
CA LEU A 271 -16.64 9.92 -2.86
C LEU A 271 -16.35 9.54 -4.30
N GLU A 272 -17.23 9.94 -5.21
CA GLU A 272 -17.00 9.88 -6.65
C GLU A 272 -16.81 11.29 -7.20
N LEU A 273 -15.65 11.52 -7.83
CA LEU A 273 -15.27 12.80 -8.40
C LEU A 273 -15.77 12.94 -9.85
N SER A 274 -16.16 14.15 -10.23
CA SER A 274 -16.44 14.50 -11.62
C SER A 274 -15.19 14.35 -12.50
N GLU A 275 -15.35 14.23 -13.82
CA GLU A 275 -14.24 14.08 -14.76
C GLU A 275 -13.19 15.20 -14.67
N ASN A 276 -13.65 16.43 -14.38
CA ASN A 276 -12.79 17.60 -14.21
C ASN A 276 -12.33 17.83 -12.77
N PHE A 277 -12.67 16.94 -11.82
CA PHE A 277 -12.33 17.04 -10.40
C PHE A 277 -12.84 18.33 -9.71
N CYS A 278 -13.82 19.01 -10.32
CA CYS A 278 -14.40 20.24 -9.78
C CYS A 278 -15.51 19.98 -8.76
N PHE A 279 -16.21 18.85 -8.90
CA PHE A 279 -17.36 18.44 -8.09
C PHE A 279 -17.20 16.98 -7.61
N GLY A 280 -17.83 16.63 -6.49
CA GLY A 280 -17.89 15.25 -6.01
C GLY A 280 -19.22 14.88 -5.38
N THR A 281 -19.59 13.60 -5.49
CA THR A 281 -20.79 13.04 -4.86
C THR A 281 -20.38 12.02 -3.82
N TRP A 282 -20.77 12.26 -2.57
CA TRP A 282 -20.68 11.26 -1.52
C TRP A 282 -21.92 10.37 -1.51
N TYR A 283 -21.72 9.07 -1.33
CA TYR A 283 -22.80 8.12 -1.05
C TYR A 283 -22.35 7.09 -0.02
N GLU A 284 -23.26 6.71 0.88
CA GLU A 284 -23.01 5.68 1.88
C GLU A 284 -23.17 4.29 1.24
N ILE A 285 -22.32 3.36 1.65
CA ILE A 285 -22.44 1.95 1.30
C ILE A 285 -22.83 1.20 2.56
N VAL A 286 -24.02 0.61 2.51
CA VAL A 286 -24.56 -0.21 3.60
C VAL A 286 -24.48 -1.68 3.20
N THR A 287 -23.72 -2.46 3.96
CA THR A 287 -23.53 -3.90 3.70
C THR A 287 -23.72 -4.70 4.99
N ASN A 288 -24.08 -5.97 4.84
CA ASN A 288 -24.04 -6.94 5.93
C ASN A 288 -23.35 -8.22 5.41
N PRO A 289 -22.23 -8.65 6.00
CA PRO A 289 -21.55 -8.05 7.17
C PRO A 289 -20.88 -6.70 6.85
N SER A 290 -20.44 -6.00 7.90
CA SER A 290 -19.66 -4.75 7.83
C SER A 290 -18.70 -4.67 9.01
N PRO A 291 -17.50 -4.05 8.88
CA PRO A 291 -16.60 -3.87 10.00
C PRO A 291 -17.27 -3.07 11.12
N PRO A 292 -17.09 -3.47 12.40
CA PRO A 292 -17.63 -2.70 13.52
C PRO A 292 -16.96 -1.33 13.65
N ALA A 293 -17.65 -0.42 14.33
CA ALA A 293 -17.22 0.96 14.55
C ALA A 293 -15.85 1.05 15.25
N ARG A 294 -14.96 1.88 14.68
CA ARG A 294 -13.54 1.90 15.07
C ARG A 294 -12.83 3.20 14.65
N SER A 295 -11.68 3.47 15.24
CA SER A 295 -10.81 4.60 14.87
C SER A 295 -9.32 4.24 14.88
N GLY A 296 -8.49 4.98 14.16
CA GLY A 296 -7.04 4.76 14.08
C GLY A 296 -6.63 3.43 13.40
N HIS A 297 -7.53 2.85 12.62
CA HIS A 297 -7.26 1.72 11.72
C HIS A 297 -6.67 2.22 10.40
N THR A 298 -6.32 1.30 9.50
CA THR A 298 -5.88 1.63 8.15
C THR A 298 -6.84 1.10 7.10
N LEU A 299 -6.92 1.79 5.96
CA LEU A 299 -7.51 1.32 4.71
C LEU A 299 -6.44 1.40 3.63
N THR A 300 -6.26 0.34 2.86
CA THR A 300 -5.28 0.29 1.77
C THR A 300 -5.88 -0.48 0.60
N CYS A 301 -5.90 0.12 -0.59
CA CYS A 301 -6.28 -0.57 -1.82
C CYS A 301 -5.11 -1.37 -2.37
N ILE A 302 -5.39 -2.58 -2.85
CA ILE A 302 -4.47 -3.46 -3.54
C ILE A 302 -5.10 -4.07 -4.78
N GLY A 303 -4.27 -4.52 -5.72
CA GLY A 303 -4.71 -5.12 -6.98
C GLY A 303 -5.63 -4.24 -7.82
N GLY A 304 -5.71 -2.94 -7.51
CA GLY A 304 -6.61 -1.96 -8.13
C GLY A 304 -8.10 -2.19 -7.87
N MET A 305 -8.50 -3.18 -7.07
CA MET A 305 -9.91 -3.56 -6.90
C MET A 305 -10.31 -3.91 -5.45
N GLN A 306 -9.36 -4.28 -4.60
CA GLN A 306 -9.65 -4.77 -3.25
C GLN A 306 -9.14 -3.79 -2.20
N THR A 307 -9.99 -3.41 -1.26
CA THR A 307 -9.59 -2.54 -0.15
C THR A 307 -9.49 -3.34 1.14
N VAL A 308 -8.34 -3.26 1.80
CA VAL A 308 -8.06 -3.96 3.05
C VAL A 308 -8.20 -2.99 4.22
N LEU A 309 -9.03 -3.37 5.20
CA LEU A 309 -9.07 -2.76 6.52
C LEU A 309 -8.30 -3.62 7.51
N PHE A 310 -7.48 -2.99 8.35
CA PHE A 310 -6.79 -3.70 9.43
C PHE A 310 -6.75 -2.92 10.74
N GLY A 311 -7.05 -3.63 11.83
CA GLY A 311 -6.87 -3.20 13.20
C GLY A 311 -7.69 -1.96 13.61
N GLY A 312 -7.07 -1.10 14.41
CA GLY A 312 -7.69 0.08 15.01
C GLY A 312 -8.17 -0.12 16.43
N ARG A 313 -8.97 0.82 16.94
CA ARG A 313 -9.56 0.78 18.28
C ARG A 313 -11.08 0.80 18.18
N GLY A 314 -11.72 -0.25 18.71
CA GLY A 314 -13.17 -0.48 18.68
C GLY A 314 -13.97 0.35 19.68
N LEU A 315 -15.28 0.13 19.71
CA LEU A 315 -16.22 0.79 20.64
C LEU A 315 -15.84 0.55 22.11
N GLY A 316 -15.41 -0.67 22.45
CA GLY A 316 -14.99 -1.05 23.80
C GLY A 316 -13.59 -0.57 24.17
N TYR A 317 -12.95 0.27 23.34
CA TYR A 317 -11.54 0.69 23.45
C TYR A 317 -10.53 -0.45 23.29
N ASP A 318 -11.01 -1.64 22.93
CA ASP A 318 -10.22 -2.78 22.50
C ASP A 318 -9.39 -2.42 21.26
N VAL A 319 -8.14 -2.87 21.25
CA VAL A 319 -7.27 -2.74 20.09
C VAL A 319 -7.42 -3.99 19.25
N LEU A 320 -7.76 -3.77 17.98
CA LEU A 320 -8.20 -4.80 17.06
C LEU A 320 -7.05 -5.34 16.20
N ASN A 321 -7.22 -6.56 15.69
CA ASN A 321 -6.36 -7.21 14.69
C ASN A 321 -7.18 -7.86 13.57
N ASP A 322 -8.48 -7.66 13.51
CA ASP A 322 -9.30 -8.22 12.45
C ASP A 322 -8.93 -7.60 11.09
N VAL A 323 -9.10 -8.41 10.04
CA VAL A 323 -8.87 -8.02 8.65
C VAL A 323 -10.20 -8.08 7.93
N TRP A 324 -10.53 -7.02 7.20
CA TRP A 324 -11.71 -6.98 6.34
C TRP A 324 -11.31 -6.60 4.93
N LEU A 325 -11.99 -7.18 3.95
CA LEU A 325 -11.88 -6.84 2.54
C LEU A 325 -13.17 -6.18 2.08
N LEU A 326 -13.06 -4.98 1.50
CA LEU A 326 -14.10 -4.39 0.69
C LEU A 326 -13.79 -4.77 -0.76
N ASP A 327 -14.59 -5.69 -1.29
CA ASP A 327 -14.45 -6.23 -2.63
C ASP A 327 -15.50 -5.64 -3.57
N ASN A 328 -15.15 -5.48 -4.84
CA ASN A 328 -16.08 -5.02 -5.87
C ASN A 328 -16.61 -6.23 -6.65
N TYR A 329 -17.78 -6.73 -6.26
CA TYR A 329 -18.42 -7.86 -6.92
C TYR A 329 -19.61 -7.39 -7.75
N GLU A 330 -19.57 -7.60 -9.06
CA GLU A 330 -20.63 -7.21 -10.01
C GLU A 330 -21.02 -5.71 -9.91
N GLY A 331 -20.02 -4.85 -9.69
CA GLY A 331 -20.22 -3.39 -9.58
C GLY A 331 -20.78 -2.94 -8.22
N ARG A 332 -20.86 -3.83 -7.23
CA ARG A 332 -21.27 -3.51 -5.87
C ARG A 332 -20.15 -3.80 -4.88
N LEU A 333 -19.85 -2.81 -4.06
CA LEU A 333 -18.89 -2.93 -2.98
C LEU A 333 -19.50 -3.70 -1.80
N LYS A 334 -18.81 -4.75 -1.34
CA LYS A 334 -19.24 -5.60 -0.22
C LYS A 334 -18.09 -5.88 0.74
N TRP A 335 -18.37 -5.75 2.03
CA TRP A 335 -17.43 -6.13 3.07
C TRP A 335 -17.44 -7.65 3.32
N LEU A 336 -16.25 -8.22 3.47
CA LEU A 336 -16.00 -9.61 3.84
C LEU A 336 -14.97 -9.63 4.97
N GLN A 337 -15.28 -10.30 6.08
CA GLN A 337 -14.30 -10.51 7.13
C GLN A 337 -13.38 -11.67 6.76
N ILE A 338 -12.07 -11.47 6.88
CA ILE A 338 -11.09 -12.53 6.69
C ILE A 338 -10.72 -13.10 8.05
N LEU A 339 -11.10 -14.35 8.25
CA LEU A 339 -10.74 -15.12 9.44
C LEU A 339 -9.39 -15.79 9.20
N TYR A 340 -8.49 -15.68 10.18
CA TYR A 340 -7.18 -16.31 10.13
C TYR A 340 -6.78 -16.81 11.52
N GLU A 341 -6.06 -17.93 11.57
CA GLU A 341 -5.55 -18.48 12.83
C GLU A 341 -4.24 -17.81 13.23
N LEU A 342 -4.14 -17.39 14.49
CA LEU A 342 -2.91 -16.81 15.05
C LEU A 342 -1.80 -17.85 15.27
N GLN A 343 -2.03 -19.15 15.02
CA GLN A 343 -1.07 -20.22 15.29
C GLN A 343 0.25 -20.08 14.50
N ASN A 344 0.25 -19.33 13.39
CA ASN A 344 1.46 -19.04 12.60
C ASN A 344 2.22 -17.77 13.05
N ILE A 345 1.72 -17.11 14.10
CA ILE A 345 2.38 -15.96 14.70
C ILE A 345 3.18 -16.47 15.90
N PRO A 346 4.50 -16.19 15.97
CA PRO A 346 5.34 -16.67 17.08
C PRO A 346 4.75 -16.28 18.44
N GLU A 347 4.87 -17.16 19.43
CA GLU A 347 4.42 -16.87 20.80
C GLU A 347 5.00 -15.54 21.31
N GLY A 348 4.17 -14.75 22.01
CA GLY A 348 4.54 -13.43 22.53
C GLY A 348 4.44 -12.28 21.52
N VAL A 349 4.08 -12.53 20.26
CA VAL A 349 3.88 -11.48 19.25
C VAL A 349 2.45 -10.95 19.27
N ALA A 350 2.29 -9.67 19.63
CA ALA A 350 1.00 -8.98 19.60
C ALA A 350 0.76 -8.28 18.25
N ILE A 351 -0.09 -8.88 17.41
CA ILE A 351 -0.60 -8.29 16.17
C ILE A 351 -1.55 -7.10 16.37
N PRO A 352 -2.46 -7.10 17.37
CA PRO A 352 -3.42 -6.00 17.55
C PRO A 352 -2.72 -4.66 17.65
N ARG A 353 -3.18 -3.70 16.85
CA ARG A 353 -2.55 -2.38 16.75
C ARG A 353 -3.49 -1.28 16.29
N VAL A 354 -3.25 -0.08 16.81
CA VAL A 354 -3.91 1.18 16.39
C VAL A 354 -2.83 2.23 16.12
N GLY A 355 -3.11 3.17 15.21
CA GLY A 355 -2.14 4.20 14.81
C GLY A 355 -0.93 3.62 14.09
N HIS A 356 -1.06 2.46 13.45
CA HIS A 356 -0.03 1.89 12.61
C HIS A 356 -0.15 2.46 11.18
N SER A 357 0.89 2.26 10.37
CA SER A 357 0.78 2.44 8.92
C SER A 357 0.57 1.10 8.25
N ALA A 358 -0.22 1.08 7.17
CA ALA A 358 -0.33 -0.03 6.24
C ALA A 358 -0.23 0.55 4.84
N THR A 359 0.83 0.20 4.12
CA THR A 359 1.19 0.81 2.84
C THR A 359 1.26 -0.27 1.77
N HIS A 360 0.65 -0.01 0.62
CA HIS A 360 0.76 -0.90 -0.55
C HIS A 360 2.21 -0.90 -1.04
N THR A 361 2.72 -2.09 -1.33
CA THR A 361 4.12 -2.31 -1.70
C THR A 361 4.24 -3.18 -2.94
N LEU A 362 5.43 -3.15 -3.54
CA LEU A 362 5.79 -4.04 -4.62
C LEU A 362 5.54 -5.51 -4.24
N GLY A 363 4.91 -6.26 -5.15
CA GLY A 363 4.44 -7.62 -4.87
C GLY A 363 2.95 -7.71 -4.52
N ASP A 364 2.23 -6.60 -4.58
CA ASP A 364 0.80 -6.48 -4.23
C ASP A 364 0.47 -6.88 -2.78
N ARG A 365 1.33 -6.44 -1.85
CA ARG A 365 1.23 -6.74 -0.41
C ARG A 365 1.19 -5.47 0.42
N LEU A 366 0.69 -5.59 1.65
CA LEU A 366 0.67 -4.48 2.60
C LEU A 366 1.86 -4.60 3.54
N LEU A 367 2.72 -3.58 3.58
CA LEU A 367 3.69 -3.43 4.65
C LEU A 367 3.05 -2.68 5.82
N ILE A 368 2.98 -3.35 6.96
CA ILE A 368 2.48 -2.82 8.22
C ILE A 368 3.65 -2.51 9.13
N TYR A 369 3.66 -1.29 9.68
CA TYR A 369 4.70 -0.84 10.58
C TYR A 369 4.14 -0.04 11.76
N GLY A 370 4.68 -0.34 12.94
CA GLY A 370 4.41 0.37 14.18
C GLY A 370 2.98 0.24 14.69
N GLY A 371 2.50 1.31 15.32
CA GLY A 371 1.26 1.34 16.09
C GLY A 371 1.49 1.00 17.56
N GLU A 372 0.40 0.92 18.32
CA GLU A 372 0.41 0.58 19.74
C GLU A 372 -0.65 -0.47 20.07
N ASP A 373 -0.43 -1.26 21.12
CA ASP A 373 -1.41 -2.22 21.62
C ASP A 373 -2.37 -1.64 22.68
N SER A 374 -3.20 -2.49 23.28
CA SER A 374 -4.16 -2.13 24.34
C SER A 374 -3.50 -1.55 25.59
N TYR A 375 -2.23 -1.90 25.85
CA TYR A 375 -1.44 -1.39 26.95
C TYR A 375 -0.63 -0.14 26.57
N ARG A 376 -0.91 0.45 25.38
CA ARG A 376 -0.18 1.59 24.81
C ARG A 376 1.32 1.32 24.60
N ARG A 377 1.72 0.06 24.49
CA ARG A 377 3.10 -0.29 24.13
C ARG A 377 3.27 -0.10 22.64
N ARG A 378 4.13 0.84 22.26
CA ARG A 378 4.44 1.14 20.86
C ARG A 378 5.27 0.03 20.25
N LYS A 379 5.07 -0.17 18.94
CA LYS A 379 5.71 -1.22 18.16
C LYS A 379 6.69 -0.62 17.16
N ASP A 380 7.74 -1.37 16.83
CA ASP A 380 8.75 -1.10 15.80
C ASP A 380 8.86 -2.27 14.81
N ASP A 381 7.89 -3.19 14.83
CA ASP A 381 7.89 -4.40 14.01
C ASP A 381 7.35 -4.15 12.60
N PHE A 382 7.82 -4.97 11.66
CA PHE A 382 7.47 -4.92 10.25
C PHE A 382 6.76 -6.20 9.85
N TRP A 383 5.59 -6.08 9.22
CA TRP A 383 4.79 -7.21 8.76
C TRP A 383 4.40 -7.02 7.31
N LEU A 384 4.56 -8.06 6.51
CA LEU A 384 3.82 -8.17 5.26
C LEU A 384 2.52 -8.91 5.51
N LEU A 385 1.46 -8.31 5.00
CA LEU A 385 0.16 -8.94 4.85
C LEU A 385 -0.05 -9.23 3.35
N ASP A 386 -0.15 -10.52 3.02
CA ASP A 386 -0.41 -11.03 1.68
C ASP A 386 -1.80 -11.66 1.66
N ILE A 387 -2.71 -11.02 0.92
CA ILE A 387 -4.09 -11.51 0.76
C ILE A 387 -4.35 -12.14 -0.60
N SER A 388 -3.33 -12.30 -1.46
CA SER A 388 -3.47 -12.95 -2.77
C SER A 388 -3.93 -14.42 -2.66
N ALA A 389 -3.66 -15.04 -1.51
CA ALA A 389 -4.14 -16.38 -1.16
C ALA A 389 -5.65 -16.42 -0.86
N VAL A 390 -6.30 -15.27 -0.63
CA VAL A 390 -7.69 -15.16 -0.18
C VAL A 390 -8.59 -14.74 -1.34
N ARG A 391 -9.01 -15.72 -2.15
CA ARG A 391 -10.00 -15.46 -3.22
C ARG A 391 -11.40 -15.29 -2.61
N PRO A 392 -12.20 -14.30 -3.03
CA PRO A 392 -13.56 -14.08 -2.53
C PRO A 392 -14.47 -15.31 -2.63
N THR A 393 -14.32 -16.10 -3.71
CA THR A 393 -15.07 -17.36 -3.92
C THR A 393 -14.74 -18.43 -2.88
N THR A 394 -13.53 -18.43 -2.33
CA THR A 394 -13.10 -19.39 -1.31
C THR A 394 -13.63 -19.02 0.08
N VAL A 395 -13.85 -17.73 0.36
CA VAL A 395 -14.35 -17.25 1.65
C VAL A 395 -15.81 -17.66 1.89
N GLN A 396 -16.65 -17.72 0.85
CA GLN A 396 -18.02 -18.23 0.96
C GLN A 396 -18.11 -19.76 1.19
N GLN A 397 -17.04 -20.50 0.88
CA GLN A 397 -16.98 -21.97 0.99
C GLN A 397 -16.02 -22.47 2.07
N ALA A 398 -15.42 -21.57 2.85
CA ALA A 398 -14.41 -21.95 3.84
C ALA A 398 -15.03 -22.72 5.01
N THR A 399 -14.88 -24.05 4.96
CA THR A 399 -15.14 -24.94 6.10
C THR A 399 -13.97 -24.88 7.11
N PRO A 400 -14.17 -25.35 8.36
CA PRO A 400 -13.17 -25.26 9.45
C PRO A 400 -11.81 -25.94 9.18
N ASN A 401 -11.65 -26.66 8.07
CA ASN A 401 -10.43 -27.41 7.71
C ASN A 401 -9.48 -26.67 6.76
N SER A 402 -9.65 -25.36 6.53
CA SER A 402 -8.78 -24.54 5.67
C SER A 402 -7.43 -24.12 6.31
N LYS A 403 -6.91 -24.91 7.26
CA LYS A 403 -5.73 -24.62 8.11
C LYS A 403 -4.43 -24.27 7.34
N GLY A 404 -4.32 -24.63 6.06
CA GLY A 404 -3.14 -24.35 5.25
C GLY A 404 -3.19 -23.07 4.41
N LEU A 405 -4.39 -22.55 4.06
CA LEU A 405 -4.52 -21.45 3.08
C LEU A 405 -4.09 -20.10 3.68
N PHE A 406 -4.42 -19.86 4.95
CA PHE A 406 -4.16 -18.58 5.62
C PHE A 406 -2.85 -18.56 6.41
N ALA A 407 -2.13 -19.69 6.46
CA ALA A 407 -0.93 -19.84 7.27
C ALA A 407 0.25 -18.94 6.85
N LYS A 408 0.25 -18.49 5.59
CA LYS A 408 1.28 -17.63 5.01
C LYS A 408 0.84 -16.17 4.81
N MET A 409 -0.37 -15.82 5.28
CA MET A 409 -0.95 -14.48 5.11
C MET A 409 -0.12 -13.40 5.80
N TRP A 410 0.48 -13.72 6.94
CA TRP A 410 1.30 -12.80 7.72
C TRP A 410 2.76 -13.25 7.71
N LYS A 411 3.65 -12.34 7.35
CA LYS A 411 5.09 -12.58 7.36
C LYS A 411 5.81 -11.45 8.07
N ARG A 412 6.51 -11.76 9.16
CA ARG A 412 7.35 -10.76 9.83
C ARG A 412 8.62 -10.52 9.02
N LEU A 413 8.92 -9.26 8.74
CA LEU A 413 10.17 -8.89 8.08
C LEU A 413 11.25 -8.58 9.11
N LYS A 414 12.48 -8.91 8.76
CA LYS A 414 13.67 -8.48 9.49
C LYS A 414 14.09 -7.10 9.00
N ALA A 415 14.61 -6.27 9.90
CA ALA A 415 15.17 -4.96 9.55
C ALA A 415 16.70 -5.02 9.58
N SER A 416 17.34 -4.38 8.61
CA SER A 416 18.79 -4.15 8.58
C SER A 416 19.11 -2.65 8.57
N SER A 417 20.38 -2.34 8.79
CA SER A 417 20.92 -0.97 8.77
C SER A 417 20.47 -0.14 9.99
N TYR A 418 19.59 0.85 9.80
CA TYR A 418 19.06 1.68 10.88
C TYR A 418 17.91 0.97 11.61
N LYS A 419 17.78 1.18 12.93
CA LYS A 419 16.62 0.69 13.70
C LYS A 419 15.70 1.86 14.08
N PRO A 420 14.58 2.05 13.37
CA PRO A 420 13.59 3.06 13.75
C PRO A 420 13.02 2.82 15.15
N LYS A 421 12.71 3.89 15.87
CA LYS A 421 12.04 3.82 17.18
C LYS A 421 10.62 3.28 17.06
N SER A 422 10.15 2.61 18.11
CA SER A 422 8.74 2.28 18.28
C SER A 422 7.87 3.53 18.21
N ARG A 423 6.85 3.51 17.36
CA ARG A 423 6.00 4.70 17.09
C ARG A 423 4.55 4.35 16.82
N SER A 424 3.65 5.28 17.13
CA SER A 424 2.22 5.22 16.78
C SER A 424 1.75 6.55 16.21
N PHE A 425 0.67 6.53 15.42
CA PHE A 425 0.08 7.68 14.74
C PHE A 425 1.05 8.45 13.83
N HIS A 426 2.07 7.77 13.32
CA HIS A 426 2.89 8.20 12.19
C HIS A 426 2.15 8.00 10.86
N ARG A 427 2.72 8.50 9.77
CA ARG A 427 2.26 8.18 8.41
C ARG A 427 3.39 7.60 7.58
N ALA A 428 2.99 6.76 6.62
CA ALA A 428 3.88 6.18 5.63
C ALA A 428 3.24 6.26 4.24
N CYS A 429 4.04 6.57 3.23
CA CYS A 429 3.65 6.46 1.82
C CYS A 429 4.75 5.77 1.02
N ALA A 430 4.38 5.13 -0.08
CA ALA A 430 5.33 4.53 -1.02
C ALA A 430 5.56 5.45 -2.22
N ASP A 431 6.72 5.32 -2.85
CA ASP A 431 6.98 5.88 -4.17
C ASP A 431 6.21 5.12 -5.27
N HIS A 432 6.36 5.56 -6.52
CA HIS A 432 5.73 4.91 -7.69
C HIS A 432 6.11 3.44 -7.87
N SER A 433 7.31 3.03 -7.40
CA SER A 433 7.76 1.63 -7.52
C SER A 433 7.16 0.70 -6.45
N GLY A 434 6.64 1.25 -5.36
CA GLY A 434 6.23 0.47 -4.19
C GLY A 434 7.40 -0.17 -3.43
N ARG A 435 8.65 0.14 -3.80
CA ARG A 435 9.88 -0.40 -3.21
C ARG A 435 10.43 0.50 -2.11
N TYR A 436 10.22 1.81 -2.22
CA TYR A 436 10.73 2.80 -1.29
C TYR A 436 9.57 3.42 -0.52
N LEU A 437 9.60 3.30 0.80
CA LEU A 437 8.55 3.82 1.68
C LEU A 437 9.11 4.87 2.62
N TYR A 438 8.44 6.00 2.69
CA TYR A 438 8.83 7.13 3.52
C TYR A 438 7.95 7.17 4.76
N VAL A 439 8.56 7.22 5.94
CA VAL A 439 7.83 7.25 7.21
C VAL A 439 8.22 8.47 8.01
N PHE A 440 7.21 9.25 8.41
CA PHE A 440 7.40 10.51 9.12
C PHE A 440 6.64 10.57 10.44
N GLY A 441 7.30 11.15 11.44
CA GLY A 441 6.72 11.58 12.70
C GLY A 441 6.03 10.48 13.51
N GLY A 442 4.91 10.83 14.15
CA GLY A 442 4.20 9.98 15.10
C GLY A 442 4.58 10.28 16.55
N MET A 443 3.89 9.62 17.47
CA MET A 443 4.24 9.62 18.88
C MET A 443 5.26 8.52 19.15
N VAL A 444 6.25 8.83 19.99
CA VAL A 444 7.28 7.89 20.46
C VAL A 444 7.42 7.97 21.97
N ASP A 445 7.99 6.92 22.56
CA ASP A 445 8.37 6.96 23.97
C ASP A 445 9.58 7.91 24.15
N GLY A 446 9.47 8.76 25.16
CA GLY A 446 10.44 9.74 25.64
C GLY A 446 10.96 9.39 27.03
N LEU A 447 11.98 10.11 27.49
CA LEU A 447 12.53 9.94 28.83
C LEU A 447 11.55 10.56 29.83
N VAL A 448 11.10 9.81 30.82
CA VAL A 448 10.27 10.32 31.91
C VAL A 448 11.15 11.20 32.79
N GLN A 449 10.97 12.52 32.72
CA GLN A 449 11.51 13.42 33.75
C GLN A 449 10.60 13.38 34.99
N PRO A 450 11.14 13.54 36.21
CA PRO A 450 10.39 13.35 37.46
C PRO A 450 9.14 14.24 37.64
N VAL A 451 8.90 15.22 36.77
CA VAL A 451 7.80 16.19 36.85
C VAL A 451 6.73 15.98 35.75
N GLU A 452 6.95 15.07 34.78
CA GLU A 452 6.03 14.86 33.65
C GLU A 452 5.26 13.54 33.77
N SER A 453 3.94 13.61 33.66
CA SER A 453 3.01 12.50 33.93
C SER A 453 2.96 11.41 32.86
N SER A 454 3.66 11.59 31.74
CA SER A 454 3.95 10.51 30.78
C SER A 454 5.07 10.99 29.86
N GLY A 455 6.17 10.23 29.73
CA GLY A 455 7.25 10.53 28.79
C GLY A 455 6.83 10.33 27.34
N LEU A 456 5.78 10.99 26.87
CA LEU A 456 5.25 10.91 25.52
C LEU A 456 5.72 12.13 24.73
N ARG A 457 6.32 11.90 23.57
CA ARG A 457 6.73 13.01 22.68
C ARG A 457 6.29 12.78 21.25
N PHE A 458 6.08 13.88 20.55
CA PHE A 458 5.98 13.88 19.10
C PHE A 458 7.37 13.75 18.49
N ASP A 459 7.51 12.94 17.45
CA ASP A 459 8.73 12.77 16.69
C ASP A 459 8.66 13.56 15.37
N ARG A 460 9.82 13.96 14.86
CA ARG A 460 9.98 14.59 13.53
C ARG A 460 10.88 13.79 12.60
N GLU A 461 11.23 12.58 13.00
CA GLU A 461 12.11 11.73 12.20
C GLU A 461 11.43 11.34 10.88
N LEU A 462 12.15 11.57 9.78
CA LEU A 462 11.89 10.96 8.48
C LEU A 462 12.90 9.82 8.28
N PHE A 463 12.41 8.66 7.85
CA PHE A 463 13.28 7.58 7.41
C PHE A 463 12.67 6.85 6.22
N LEU A 464 13.57 6.29 5.42
CA LEU A 464 13.26 5.47 4.26
C LEU A 464 13.30 4.00 4.67
N MET A 465 12.30 3.24 4.26
CA MET A 465 12.32 1.78 4.23
C MET A 465 12.46 1.34 2.77
N GLU A 466 13.50 0.56 2.47
CA GLU A 466 13.71 -0.06 1.17
C GLU A 466 13.41 -1.56 1.27
N LEU A 467 12.56 -2.06 0.36
CA LEU A 467 12.41 -3.50 0.18
C LEU A 467 13.70 -4.05 -0.45
N VAL A 468 14.34 -4.99 0.25
CA VAL A 468 15.59 -5.61 -0.20
C VAL A 468 15.24 -6.67 -1.25
N LEU A 469 15.44 -6.30 -2.52
CA LEU A 469 15.25 -7.19 -3.66
C LEU A 469 16.55 -7.92 -3.97
#